data_AF-A0A9E2CH21-F1
#
_entry.id   AF-A0A9E2CH21-F1
#
_cell.length_a   1.000
_cell.length_b   1.000
_cell.length_c   1.000
_cell.angle_alpha   90.00
_cell.angle_beta   90.00
_cell.angle_gamma   90.00
#
_symmetry.space_group_name_H-M   'P 1'
#
loop_
_entity.id
_entity.type
_entity.pdbx_description
1 polymer ?
#
loop_
_entity_poly.entity_id
_entity_poly.type
_entity_poly.pdbx_seq_one_letter_code
_entity_poly.pdbx_strand_id
1 'polypeptide(L)'
;MNTVRQRQTTGWLLIALVTLLSGAAVAEEKPRPLDVSDIDVSQTVATATVEQICEKAVRNISIRYNLNDEQTEFTMRMMKFRVTKFLKDHEEEIWPVIRGLLKNKLMPPEDVAELTRIGKAARPLAELAKREIFDANAEWRKILSDQQKAVHDFDMAEMEKTFQQVDENFGAWEAGKAPDRPIFGPPQGMAQGPTRPPKPTGDDLPGPELARGIKLTIFDTFVEEFIKDHGLDAAQTEAARSILKEVKGQAKDYTSSKEKELSEIESKHKEALIKGNHERRTEAEGERQKLIQPIYALFAQMQSRLEALLTSKQRESLPDKEGIVAESAKQADNERTSPPPGKDKTASAQTPPKEQPKKPAPQPTTEDPPPPE
;
A
#
# COMPACT_ATOMS: atom_id res chain seq x y z
N MET A 1 -39.29 23.06 -23.93
CA MET A 1 -38.43 21.87 -24.08
C MET A 1 -36.98 22.29 -23.87
N ASN A 2 -36.48 22.21 -22.64
CA ASN A 2 -35.05 22.16 -22.33
C ASN A 2 -34.85 21.81 -20.85
N THR A 3 -33.85 20.95 -20.63
CA THR A 3 -33.11 20.66 -19.39
C THR A 3 -33.89 20.19 -18.16
N VAL A 4 -33.64 18.95 -17.71
CA VAL A 4 -32.99 18.61 -16.42
C VAL A 4 -32.45 17.16 -16.52
N ARG A 5 -31.13 16.98 -16.62
CA ARG A 5 -30.44 15.72 -16.28
C ARG A 5 -29.94 15.86 -14.84
N GLN A 6 -30.66 15.28 -13.88
CA GLN A 6 -30.27 15.26 -12.47
C GLN A 6 -29.57 13.93 -12.19
N ARG A 7 -28.23 13.95 -12.24
CA ARG A 7 -27.37 12.83 -11.80
C ARG A 7 -27.36 12.81 -10.27
N GLN A 8 -27.68 11.67 -9.65
CA GLN A 8 -27.48 11.45 -8.23
C GLN A 8 -26.20 10.64 -7.99
N THR A 9 -25.35 11.20 -7.13
CA THR A 9 -24.07 10.69 -6.63
C THR A 9 -24.28 10.07 -5.26
N THR A 10 -23.82 8.83 -5.03
CA THR A 10 -23.78 8.20 -3.69
C THR A 10 -22.66 7.19 -3.60
N GLY A 11 -21.87 7.28 -2.54
CA GLY A 11 -21.05 6.16 -2.05
C GLY A 11 -19.66 6.58 -1.60
N TRP A 12 -19.44 6.89 -0.32
CA TRP A 12 -18.10 6.96 0.29
C TRP A 12 -18.17 6.97 1.82
N LEU A 13 -17.64 5.98 2.54
CA LEU A 13 -17.58 6.07 4.01
C LEU A 13 -16.26 5.60 4.62
N LEU A 14 -15.65 4.54 4.10
CA LEU A 14 -14.23 4.27 4.37
C LEU A 14 -13.30 5.21 3.61
N ILE A 15 -13.78 5.78 2.49
CA ILE A 15 -13.07 6.76 1.68
C ILE A 15 -13.04 8.12 2.36
N ALA A 16 -14.07 8.49 3.11
CA ALA A 16 -14.05 9.73 3.87
C ALA A 16 -12.98 9.67 4.96
N LEU A 17 -12.89 8.57 5.70
CA LEU A 17 -11.88 8.42 6.76
C LEU A 17 -10.44 8.46 6.19
N VAL A 18 -10.16 7.78 5.07
CA VAL A 18 -8.81 7.75 4.51
C VAL A 18 -8.48 8.97 3.62
N THR A 19 -9.48 9.58 2.96
CA THR A 19 -9.28 10.72 2.04
C THR A 19 -9.38 12.09 2.73
N LEU A 20 -10.23 12.26 3.76
CA LEU A 20 -10.28 13.53 4.53
C LEU A 20 -9.04 13.73 5.41
N LEU A 21 -8.43 12.65 5.88
CA LEU A 21 -7.17 12.73 6.62
C LEU A 21 -5.96 13.06 5.73
N SER A 22 -6.12 12.97 4.40
CA SER A 22 -5.08 13.29 3.43
C SER A 22 -5.21 14.68 2.79
N GLY A 23 -6.24 15.48 3.03
CA GLY A 23 -6.32 16.78 2.35
C GLY A 23 -7.51 17.68 2.62
N ALA A 24 -7.38 18.54 3.64
CA ALA A 24 -7.92 19.89 3.56
C ALA A 24 -6.79 20.85 3.13
N ALA A 25 -6.91 21.38 1.91
CA ALA A 25 -6.14 22.48 1.30
C ALA A 25 -4.63 22.24 0.99
N VAL A 26 -4.34 21.72 -0.20
CA VAL A 26 -3.21 22.20 -1.01
C VAL A 26 -3.80 23.25 -1.96
N ALA A 27 -3.54 24.52 -1.68
CA ALA A 27 -3.84 25.60 -2.61
C ALA A 27 -2.69 25.68 -3.62
N GLU A 28 -2.80 24.98 -4.75
CA GLU A 28 -2.32 25.49 -6.06
C GLU A 28 -2.71 24.64 -7.28
N GLU A 29 -3.18 23.41 -7.11
CA GLU A 29 -4.00 22.73 -8.11
C GLU A 29 -5.28 22.27 -7.44
N LYS A 30 -6.46 22.64 -7.96
CA LYS A 30 -7.72 22.02 -7.52
C LYS A 30 -7.58 20.52 -7.78
N PRO A 31 -7.42 19.65 -6.76
CA PRO A 31 -7.48 18.23 -7.01
C PRO A 31 -8.83 17.98 -7.66
N ARG A 32 -8.82 17.33 -8.83
CA ARG A 32 -10.07 17.00 -9.54
C ARG A 32 -10.89 16.18 -8.54
N PRO A 33 -12.10 16.65 -8.12
CA PRO A 33 -12.95 15.85 -7.27
C PRO A 33 -13.18 14.54 -8.02
N LEU A 34 -13.00 13.43 -7.32
CA LEU A 34 -13.05 12.12 -7.96
C LEU A 34 -14.41 11.90 -8.59
N ASP A 35 -14.40 11.61 -9.89
CA ASP A 35 -15.61 11.25 -10.61
C ASP A 35 -16.03 9.84 -10.19
N VAL A 36 -17.23 9.77 -9.62
CA VAL A 36 -17.75 8.60 -8.89
C VAL A 36 -18.70 7.77 -9.73
N SER A 37 -19.06 8.23 -10.93
CA SER A 37 -19.99 7.52 -11.79
C SER A 37 -19.43 6.26 -12.43
N ASP A 38 -18.13 6.00 -12.29
CA ASP A 38 -17.43 4.93 -13.00
C ASP A 38 -17.31 3.63 -12.18
N ILE A 39 -17.88 3.55 -10.98
CA ILE A 39 -17.76 2.39 -10.08
C ILE A 39 -19.12 1.67 -9.94
N ASP A 40 -19.18 0.43 -10.42
CA ASP A 40 -20.37 -0.44 -10.43
C ASP A 40 -20.54 -1.19 -9.09
N VAL A 41 -21.71 -1.06 -8.47
CA VAL A 41 -22.04 -1.54 -7.10
C VAL A 41 -22.71 -2.93 -7.13
N SER A 42 -22.66 -3.67 -8.23
CA SER A 42 -23.45 -4.91 -8.41
C SER A 42 -22.69 -6.26 -8.34
N GLN A 43 -21.36 -6.31 -8.26
CA GLN A 43 -20.59 -7.58 -8.20
C GLN A 43 -19.58 -7.61 -7.05
N THR A 44 -19.66 -8.55 -6.08
CA THR A 44 -18.61 -8.86 -5.07
C THR A 44 -17.71 -7.65 -4.69
N VAL A 45 -18.40 -6.54 -4.40
CA VAL A 45 -17.92 -5.16 -4.66
C VAL A 45 -16.93 -4.69 -3.63
N ALA A 46 -16.98 -5.27 -2.43
CA ALA A 46 -16.29 -4.75 -1.28
C ALA A 46 -14.76 -4.80 -1.44
N THR A 47 -14.19 -5.93 -1.86
CA THR A 47 -12.72 -6.12 -1.89
C THR A 47 -12.05 -5.33 -3.01
N ALA A 48 -12.54 -5.44 -4.25
CA ALA A 48 -12.03 -4.66 -5.38
C ALA A 48 -12.15 -3.14 -5.13
N THR A 49 -13.22 -2.71 -4.45
CA THR A 49 -13.40 -1.31 -4.05
C THR A 49 -12.40 -0.91 -2.97
N VAL A 50 -12.19 -1.72 -1.94
CA VAL A 50 -11.21 -1.46 -0.86
C VAL A 50 -9.80 -1.29 -1.40
N GLU A 51 -9.37 -2.13 -2.35
CA GLU A 51 -8.04 -2.00 -2.96
C GLU A 51 -7.87 -0.69 -3.72
N GLN A 52 -8.84 -0.32 -4.57
CA GLN A 52 -8.81 0.93 -5.32
C GLN A 52 -8.81 2.16 -4.40
N ILE A 53 -9.55 2.09 -3.31
CA ILE A 53 -9.56 3.12 -2.26
C ILE A 53 -8.17 3.24 -1.64
N CYS A 54 -7.58 2.10 -1.28
CA CYS A 54 -6.26 2.09 -0.68
C CYS A 54 -5.21 2.67 -1.64
N GLU A 55 -5.26 2.29 -2.91
CA GLU A 55 -4.30 2.75 -3.90
C GLU A 55 -4.35 4.25 -4.13
N LYS A 56 -5.56 4.79 -4.20
CA LYS A 56 -5.80 6.21 -4.38
C LYS A 56 -5.41 7.03 -3.15
N ALA A 57 -5.69 6.50 -1.97
CA ALA A 57 -5.25 7.11 -0.72
C ALA A 57 -3.72 7.11 -0.61
N VAL A 58 -3.06 5.99 -0.88
CA VAL A 58 -1.59 5.91 -0.90
C VAL A 58 -1.01 6.89 -1.91
N ARG A 59 -1.60 7.01 -3.10
CA ARG A 59 -1.17 8.03 -4.08
C ARG A 59 -1.21 9.44 -3.51
N ASN A 60 -2.29 9.81 -2.82
CA ASN A 60 -2.42 11.13 -2.19
C ASN A 60 -1.39 11.33 -1.07
N ILE A 61 -1.18 10.31 -0.23
CA ILE A 61 -0.18 10.32 0.83
C ILE A 61 1.22 10.46 0.22
N SER A 62 1.56 9.68 -0.81
CA SER A 62 2.84 9.75 -1.53
C SER A 62 3.10 11.14 -2.07
N ILE A 63 2.09 11.79 -2.66
CA ILE A 63 2.23 13.16 -3.16
C ILE A 63 2.43 14.14 -2.00
N ARG A 64 1.63 14.05 -0.92
CA ARG A 64 1.67 14.98 0.21
C ARG A 64 2.98 14.92 0.98
N TYR A 65 3.47 13.71 1.24
CA TYR A 65 4.69 13.47 2.01
C TYR A 65 5.94 13.37 1.14
N ASN A 66 5.78 13.47 -0.18
CA ASN A 66 6.85 13.24 -1.14
C ASN A 66 7.52 11.87 -0.91
N LEU A 67 6.72 10.81 -0.71
CA LEU A 67 7.25 9.48 -0.39
C LEU A 67 8.09 8.95 -1.55
N ASN A 68 9.19 8.26 -1.24
CA ASN A 68 9.92 7.48 -2.23
C ASN A 68 9.16 6.18 -2.58
N ASP A 69 9.66 5.44 -3.58
CA ASP A 69 9.01 4.22 -4.07
C ASP A 69 8.89 3.14 -2.95
N GLU A 70 9.92 2.98 -2.12
CA GLU A 70 9.92 1.99 -1.02
C GLU A 70 8.95 2.37 0.10
N GLN A 71 8.91 3.64 0.49
CA GLN A 71 7.93 4.17 1.45
C GLN A 71 6.51 4.03 0.91
N THR A 72 6.30 4.27 -0.39
CA THR A 72 5.00 4.12 -1.05
C THR A 72 4.54 2.65 -1.03
N GLU A 73 5.42 1.71 -1.36
CA GLU A 73 5.11 0.28 -1.33
C GLU A 73 4.83 -0.20 0.11
N PHE A 74 5.63 0.24 1.10
CA PHE A 74 5.36 -0.04 2.50
C PHE A 74 3.98 0.48 2.92
N THR A 75 3.68 1.75 2.60
CA THR A 75 2.40 2.39 2.92
C THR A 75 1.23 1.62 2.30
N MET A 76 1.38 1.19 1.04
CA MET A 76 0.37 0.40 0.33
C MET A 76 0.10 -0.93 1.04
N ARG A 77 1.15 -1.70 1.34
CA ARG A 77 1.01 -3.02 1.97
C ARG A 77 0.40 -2.90 3.37
N MET A 78 0.91 -1.97 4.17
CA MET A 78 0.39 -1.72 5.53
C MET A 78 -1.09 -1.36 5.49
N MET A 79 -1.49 -0.44 4.59
CA MET A 79 -2.87 0.01 4.50
C MET A 79 -3.80 -1.08 3.97
N LYS A 80 -3.43 -1.80 2.90
CA LYS A 80 -4.20 -2.95 2.39
C LYS A 80 -4.39 -4.03 3.45
N PHE A 81 -3.32 -4.38 4.18
CA PHE A 81 -3.37 -5.39 5.23
C PHE A 81 -4.29 -4.96 6.38
N ARG A 82 -4.05 -3.79 6.98
CA ARG A 82 -4.81 -3.33 8.15
C ARG A 82 -6.27 -3.04 7.84
N VAL A 83 -6.58 -2.43 6.69
CA VAL A 83 -7.99 -2.18 6.29
C VAL A 83 -8.72 -3.49 6.04
N THR A 84 -8.11 -4.43 5.31
CA THR A 84 -8.72 -5.75 5.06
C THR A 84 -8.94 -6.51 6.36
N LYS A 85 -7.95 -6.52 7.27
CA LYS A 85 -8.07 -7.15 8.58
C LYS A 85 -9.21 -6.52 9.40
N PHE A 86 -9.23 -5.21 9.53
CA PHE A 86 -10.27 -4.50 10.28
C PHE A 86 -11.67 -4.78 9.73
N LEU A 87 -11.83 -4.74 8.41
CA LEU A 87 -13.11 -5.04 7.75
C LEU A 87 -13.57 -6.48 7.98
N LYS A 88 -12.63 -7.43 7.97
CA LYS A 88 -12.92 -8.85 8.23
C LYS A 88 -13.31 -9.08 9.69
N ASP A 89 -12.58 -8.47 10.63
CA ASP A 89 -12.77 -8.67 12.06
C ASP A 89 -14.08 -8.03 12.58
N HIS A 90 -14.65 -7.06 11.84
CA HIS A 90 -15.85 -6.29 12.21
C HIS A 90 -16.92 -6.26 11.11
N GLU A 91 -16.95 -7.27 10.24
CA GLU A 91 -17.78 -7.27 9.04
C GLU A 91 -19.28 -7.16 9.36
N GLU A 92 -19.74 -7.93 10.36
CA GLU A 92 -21.15 -8.03 10.74
C GLU A 92 -21.67 -6.72 11.34
N GLU A 93 -20.83 -5.99 12.06
CA GLU A 93 -21.17 -4.72 12.69
C GLU A 93 -21.07 -3.54 11.72
N ILE A 94 -20.07 -3.54 10.83
CA ILE A 94 -19.78 -2.42 9.91
C ILE A 94 -20.83 -2.32 8.80
N TRP A 95 -21.23 -3.42 8.17
CA TRP A 95 -22.11 -3.35 6.99
C TRP A 95 -23.48 -2.74 7.25
N PRO A 96 -24.20 -3.07 8.34
CA PRO A 96 -25.47 -2.42 8.66
C PRO A 96 -25.33 -0.91 8.88
N VAL A 97 -24.21 -0.46 9.46
CA VAL A 97 -23.91 0.96 9.67
C VAL A 97 -23.64 1.65 8.34
N ILE A 98 -22.76 1.08 7.50
CA ILE A 98 -22.45 1.63 6.17
C ILE A 98 -23.72 1.73 5.32
N ARG A 99 -24.55 0.68 5.26
CA ARG A 99 -25.80 0.71 4.49
C ARG A 99 -26.76 1.79 4.99
N GLY A 100 -26.91 1.93 6.31
CA GLY A 100 -27.73 2.98 6.92
C GLY A 100 -27.24 4.38 6.56
N LEU A 101 -25.93 4.60 6.66
CA LEU A 101 -25.32 5.89 6.33
C LEU A 101 -25.40 6.21 4.82
N LEU A 102 -25.17 5.21 3.96
CA LEU A 102 -25.26 5.39 2.50
C LEU A 102 -26.70 5.68 2.05
N LYS A 103 -27.69 4.99 2.62
CA LYS A 103 -29.12 5.26 2.38
C LYS A 103 -29.47 6.73 2.67
N ASN A 104 -28.86 7.29 3.71
CA ASN A 104 -29.07 8.68 4.12
C ASN A 104 -28.01 9.65 3.58
N LYS A 105 -27.23 9.25 2.56
CA LYS A 105 -26.21 10.10 1.91
C LYS A 105 -25.21 10.74 2.88
N LEU A 106 -24.84 10.00 3.95
CA LEU A 106 -23.95 10.45 5.03
C LEU A 106 -24.51 11.61 5.86
N MET A 107 -25.78 11.92 5.71
CA MET A 107 -26.50 12.90 6.53
C MET A 107 -27.24 12.19 7.67
N PRO A 108 -27.58 12.90 8.75
CA PRO A 108 -28.45 12.37 9.79
C PRO A 108 -29.78 11.89 9.18
N PRO A 109 -30.22 10.65 9.44
CA PRO A 109 -31.58 10.23 9.09
C PRO A 109 -32.63 11.14 9.73
N GLU A 110 -33.71 11.42 9.00
CA GLU A 110 -34.87 12.16 9.54
C GLU A 110 -35.64 11.32 10.57
N ASP A 111 -35.64 10.00 10.41
CA ASP A 111 -36.22 9.07 11.38
C ASP A 111 -35.32 8.93 12.62
N VAL A 112 -35.85 9.35 13.77
CA VAL A 112 -35.16 9.32 15.07
C VAL A 112 -34.77 7.90 15.47
N ALA A 113 -35.58 6.89 15.12
CA ALA A 113 -35.28 5.50 15.46
C ALA A 113 -34.05 5.00 14.68
N GLU A 114 -34.01 5.24 13.37
CA GLU A 114 -32.85 4.92 12.52
C GLU A 114 -31.60 5.73 12.91
N LEU A 115 -31.74 7.03 13.18
CA LEU A 115 -30.67 7.90 13.68
C LEU A 115 -30.04 7.31 14.96
N THR A 116 -30.88 6.96 15.93
CA THR A 116 -30.46 6.37 17.21
C THR A 116 -29.76 5.02 17.01
N ARG A 117 -30.32 4.17 16.14
CA ARG A 117 -29.75 2.86 15.80
C ARG A 117 -28.35 3.02 15.19
N ILE A 118 -28.19 3.91 14.22
CA ILE A 118 -26.89 4.16 13.58
C ILE A 118 -25.91 4.74 14.60
N GLY A 119 -26.31 5.73 15.40
CA GLY A 119 -25.44 6.33 16.43
C GLY A 119 -24.88 5.28 17.40
N LYS A 120 -25.74 4.42 17.95
CA LYS A 120 -25.34 3.35 18.88
C LYS A 120 -24.38 2.33 18.27
N ALA A 121 -24.60 1.96 17.00
CA ALA A 121 -23.77 0.97 16.33
C ALA A 121 -22.45 1.57 15.81
N ALA A 122 -22.48 2.80 15.29
CA ALA A 122 -21.33 3.43 14.65
C ALA A 122 -20.30 3.96 15.65
N ARG A 123 -20.74 4.44 16.81
CA ARG A 123 -19.85 5.03 17.82
C ARG A 123 -18.73 4.09 18.30
N PRO A 124 -19.00 2.86 18.78
CA PRO A 124 -17.92 1.94 19.17
C PRO A 124 -17.02 1.55 17.99
N LEU A 125 -17.56 1.42 16.77
CA LEU A 125 -16.77 1.14 15.56
C LEU A 125 -15.84 2.30 15.20
N ALA A 126 -16.27 3.55 15.39
CA ALA A 126 -15.45 4.74 15.14
C ALA A 126 -14.26 4.80 16.11
N GLU A 127 -14.45 4.42 17.37
CA GLU A 127 -13.37 4.35 18.36
C GLU A 127 -12.38 3.22 18.05
N LEU A 128 -12.86 2.04 17.63
CA LEU A 128 -12.01 0.96 17.16
C LEU A 128 -11.19 1.37 15.93
N ALA A 129 -11.84 2.00 14.94
CA ALA A 129 -11.18 2.52 13.76
C ALA A 129 -10.14 3.60 14.11
N LYS A 130 -10.45 4.51 15.05
CA LYS A 130 -9.50 5.50 15.56
C LYS A 130 -8.25 4.82 16.10
N ARG A 131 -8.39 3.84 16.98
CA ARG A 131 -7.25 3.11 17.56
C ARG A 131 -6.37 2.47 16.48
N GLU A 132 -6.97 1.71 15.56
CA GLU A 132 -6.22 1.04 14.48
C GLU A 132 -5.48 2.04 13.57
N ILE A 133 -6.11 3.19 13.28
CA ILE A 133 -5.48 4.23 12.47
C ILE A 133 -4.31 4.87 13.21
N PHE A 134 -4.44 5.17 14.50
CA PHE A 134 -3.35 5.76 15.28
C PHE A 134 -2.19 4.79 15.46
N ASP A 135 -2.47 3.51 15.70
CA ASP A 135 -1.44 2.47 15.81
C ASP A 135 -0.69 2.28 14.47
N ALA A 136 -1.43 2.23 13.36
CA ALA A 136 -0.84 2.18 12.02
C ALA A 136 0.02 3.41 11.72
N ASN A 137 -0.45 4.60 12.10
CA ASN A 137 0.29 5.85 11.92
C ASN A 137 1.56 5.89 12.78
N ALA A 138 1.53 5.36 14.00
CA ALA A 138 2.71 5.27 14.86
C ALA A 138 3.77 4.33 14.25
N GLU A 139 3.37 3.26 13.57
CA GLU A 139 4.26 2.40 12.80
C GLU A 139 4.80 3.10 11.55
N TRP A 140 3.92 3.71 10.76
CA TRP A 140 4.27 4.44 9.54
C TRP A 140 5.26 5.59 9.81
N ARG A 141 5.07 6.31 10.92
CA ARG A 141 5.96 7.40 11.32
C ARG A 141 7.43 7.00 11.46
N LYS A 142 7.71 5.71 11.75
CA LYS A 142 9.07 5.19 11.89
C LYS A 142 9.87 5.21 10.59
N ILE A 143 9.17 5.23 9.44
CA ILE A 143 9.77 5.14 8.12
C ILE A 143 9.92 6.50 7.43
N LEU A 144 9.50 7.56 8.10
CA LEU A 144 9.50 8.94 7.60
C LEU A 144 10.80 9.68 7.96
N SER A 145 11.23 10.61 7.10
CA SER A 145 12.26 11.59 7.45
C SER A 145 11.75 12.62 8.45
N ASP A 146 12.64 13.45 8.99
CA ASP A 146 12.26 14.43 10.01
C ASP A 146 11.31 15.52 9.47
N GLN A 147 11.49 15.94 8.21
CA GLN A 147 10.53 16.83 7.54
C GLN A 147 9.16 16.16 7.36
N GLN A 148 9.14 14.91 6.90
CA GLN A 148 7.91 14.13 6.75
C GLN A 148 7.20 13.90 8.09
N LYS A 149 7.96 13.64 9.16
CA LYS A 149 7.45 13.52 10.53
C LYS A 149 6.82 14.80 11.05
N ALA A 150 7.38 15.97 10.73
CA ALA A 150 6.77 17.24 11.13
C ALA A 150 5.38 17.43 10.50
N VAL A 151 5.25 17.10 9.20
CA VAL A 151 3.94 17.09 8.51
C VAL A 151 3.01 16.04 9.14
N HIS A 152 3.55 14.86 9.44
CA HIS A 152 2.79 13.78 10.08
C HIS A 152 2.21 14.19 11.44
N ASP A 153 3.04 14.76 12.31
CA ASP A 153 2.62 15.17 13.66
C ASP A 153 1.53 16.24 13.60
N PHE A 154 1.62 17.16 12.63
CA PHE A 154 0.56 18.13 12.36
C PHE A 154 -0.74 17.44 11.92
N ASP A 155 -0.66 16.51 10.96
CA ASP A 155 -1.81 15.78 10.43
C ASP A 155 -2.47 14.91 11.52
N MET A 156 -1.69 14.32 12.42
CA MET A 156 -2.20 13.57 13.57
C MET A 156 -3.00 14.46 14.53
N ALA A 157 -2.57 15.71 14.74
CA ALA A 157 -3.32 16.66 15.57
C ALA A 157 -4.64 17.10 14.90
N GLU A 158 -4.67 17.28 13.57
CA GLU A 158 -5.91 17.55 12.83
C GLU A 158 -6.86 16.33 12.84
N MET A 159 -6.29 15.14 12.72
CA MET A 159 -7.02 13.86 12.76
C MET A 159 -7.71 13.65 14.11
N GLU A 160 -7.02 13.90 15.22
CA GLU A 160 -7.58 13.76 16.57
C GLU A 160 -8.84 14.62 16.75
N LYS A 161 -8.80 15.89 16.29
CA LYS A 161 -9.96 16.79 16.32
C LYS A 161 -11.11 16.29 15.45
N THR A 162 -10.79 15.71 14.31
CA THR A 162 -11.79 15.11 13.40
C THR A 162 -12.48 13.93 14.08
N PHE A 163 -11.73 13.04 14.74
CA PHE A 163 -12.32 11.92 15.49
C PHE A 163 -13.15 12.37 16.69
N GLN A 164 -12.71 13.42 17.40
CA GLN A 164 -13.51 14.01 18.46
C GLN A 164 -14.88 14.49 17.94
N GLN A 165 -14.90 15.18 16.80
CA GLN A 165 -16.15 15.61 16.17
C GLN A 165 -17.02 14.43 15.73
N VAL A 166 -16.41 13.36 15.20
CA VAL A 166 -17.12 12.13 14.82
C VAL A 166 -17.77 11.46 16.05
N ASP A 167 -17.05 11.36 17.18
CA ASP A 167 -17.60 10.84 18.43
C ASP A 167 -18.76 11.69 18.95
N GLU A 168 -18.61 13.02 18.96
CA GLU A 168 -19.69 13.94 19.35
C GLU A 168 -20.93 13.79 18.45
N ASN A 169 -20.72 13.66 17.14
CA ASN A 169 -21.80 13.49 16.18
C ASN A 169 -22.54 12.17 16.41
N PHE A 170 -21.83 11.05 16.53
CA PHE A 170 -22.47 9.76 16.81
C PHE A 170 -23.09 9.69 18.20
N GLY A 171 -22.50 10.36 19.20
CA GLY A 171 -23.10 10.52 20.52
C GLY A 171 -24.38 11.34 20.50
N ALA A 172 -24.45 12.40 19.69
CA ALA A 172 -25.69 13.15 19.46
C ALA A 172 -26.75 12.29 18.78
N TRP A 173 -26.36 11.49 17.78
CA TRP A 173 -27.26 10.58 17.08
C TRP A 173 -27.80 9.49 17.99
N GLU A 174 -26.95 8.90 18.83
CA GLU A 174 -27.31 7.96 19.88
C GLU A 174 -28.36 8.53 20.86
N ALA A 175 -28.32 9.85 21.09
CA ALA A 175 -29.30 10.57 21.89
C ALA A 175 -30.55 11.04 21.11
N GLY A 176 -30.69 10.64 19.83
CA GLY A 176 -31.79 11.04 18.96
C GLY A 176 -31.73 12.49 18.48
N LYS A 177 -30.56 13.12 18.53
CA LYS A 177 -30.34 14.52 18.11
C LYS A 177 -29.54 14.55 16.80
N ALA A 178 -30.14 15.12 15.75
CA ALA A 178 -29.45 15.38 14.49
C ALA A 178 -28.71 16.72 14.60
N PRO A 179 -27.37 16.75 14.62
CA PRO A 179 -26.64 18.01 14.57
C PRO A 179 -26.78 18.61 13.16
N ASP A 180 -26.81 19.94 13.07
CA ASP A 180 -26.92 20.69 11.79
C ASP A 180 -25.61 20.66 10.97
N ARG A 181 -24.80 19.60 11.14
CA ARG A 181 -23.50 19.45 10.48
C ARG A 181 -23.33 18.03 9.93
N PRO A 182 -22.64 17.87 8.80
CA PRO A 182 -22.26 16.55 8.31
C PRO A 182 -21.41 15.80 9.34
N ILE A 183 -21.50 14.46 9.33
CA ILE A 183 -20.70 13.59 10.21
C ILE A 183 -19.20 13.88 10.03
N PHE A 184 -18.79 14.07 8.78
CA PHE A 184 -17.40 14.26 8.35
C PHE A 184 -17.13 15.71 7.89
N GLY A 185 -17.71 16.68 8.58
CA GLY A 185 -17.43 18.10 8.33
C GLY A 185 -16.00 18.48 8.76
N PRO A 186 -15.47 19.62 8.28
CA PRO A 186 -14.22 20.16 8.81
C PRO A 186 -14.36 20.43 10.31
N PRO A 187 -13.32 20.14 11.12
CA PRO A 187 -13.32 20.46 12.54
C PRO A 187 -13.54 21.95 12.77
N GLN A 188 -14.43 22.27 13.72
CA GLN A 188 -14.63 23.66 14.14
C GLN A 188 -13.34 24.23 14.73
N GLY A 189 -13.02 25.47 14.39
CA GLY A 189 -11.83 26.15 14.91
C GLY A 189 -10.51 25.81 14.21
N MET A 190 -10.51 25.03 13.12
CA MET A 190 -9.28 24.77 12.34
C MET A 190 -8.66 26.05 11.74
N ALA A 191 -9.46 27.09 11.51
CA ALA A 191 -8.97 28.35 10.94
C ALA A 191 -7.95 29.10 11.83
N GLN A 192 -7.85 28.75 13.12
CA GLN A 192 -6.91 29.36 14.07
C GLN A 192 -5.79 28.41 14.52
N GLY A 193 -5.65 27.25 13.87
CA GLY A 193 -4.60 26.29 14.18
C GLY A 193 -3.20 26.80 13.87
N PRO A 194 -2.14 26.12 14.37
CA PRO A 194 -0.78 26.38 13.94
C PRO A 194 -0.66 26.28 12.41
N THR A 195 0.25 27.05 11.82
CA THR A 195 0.50 26.97 10.38
C THR A 195 0.97 25.56 10.01
N ARG A 196 0.37 24.98 8.97
CA ARG A 196 0.79 23.66 8.47
C ARG A 196 2.27 23.71 8.04
N PRO A 197 3.08 22.69 8.39
CA PRO A 197 4.46 22.60 7.93
C PRO A 197 4.54 22.58 6.39
N PRO A 198 5.61 23.11 5.79
CA PRO A 198 5.80 23.03 4.35
C PRO A 198 5.90 21.58 3.88
N LYS A 199 5.52 21.35 2.61
CA LYS A 199 5.67 20.03 1.98
C LYS A 199 7.16 19.61 2.01
N PRO A 200 7.48 18.35 2.36
CA PRO A 200 8.86 17.88 2.38
C PRO A 200 9.50 17.99 1.00
N THR A 201 10.76 18.45 0.95
CA THR A 201 11.53 18.49 -0.30
C THR A 201 12.29 17.19 -0.53
N GLY A 202 12.70 16.94 -1.78
CA GLY A 202 13.34 15.67 -2.19
C GLY A 202 14.75 15.43 -1.62
N ASP A 203 15.36 16.45 -1.02
CA ASP A 203 16.76 16.39 -0.56
C ASP A 203 16.92 15.57 0.74
N ASP A 204 15.86 15.48 1.55
CA ASP A 204 15.84 14.82 2.86
C ASP A 204 15.04 13.50 2.85
N LEU A 205 14.87 12.87 1.67
CA LEU A 205 14.20 11.56 1.63
C LEU A 205 15.07 10.53 2.35
N PRO A 206 14.48 9.73 3.28
CA PRO A 206 15.26 8.75 4.01
C PRO A 206 15.86 7.78 2.99
N GLY A 207 17.17 7.53 3.14
CA GLY A 207 17.87 6.61 2.27
C GLY A 207 17.25 5.21 2.35
N PRO A 208 17.50 4.34 1.35
CA PRO A 208 16.90 3.00 1.28
C PRO A 208 17.24 2.10 2.49
N GLU A 209 18.20 2.51 3.31
CA GLU A 209 18.65 1.82 4.50
C GLU A 209 17.60 1.80 5.63
N LEU A 210 16.84 2.91 5.81
CA LEU A 210 15.77 2.98 6.81
C LEU A 210 14.59 2.08 6.43
N ALA A 211 14.30 1.96 5.13
CA ALA A 211 13.33 1.01 4.60
C ALA A 211 13.83 -0.45 4.68
N ARG A 212 15.15 -0.68 4.60
CA ARG A 212 15.77 -2.00 4.78
C ARG A 212 15.66 -2.52 6.21
N GLY A 213 15.75 -1.65 7.23
CA GLY A 213 15.61 -2.03 8.64
C GLY A 213 14.27 -2.74 8.95
N ILE A 214 13.21 -2.37 8.24
CA ILE A 214 11.85 -2.93 8.39
C ILE A 214 11.77 -4.39 7.92
N LYS A 215 12.62 -4.80 6.98
CA LYS A 215 12.58 -6.17 6.43
C LYS A 215 13.02 -7.23 7.43
N LEU A 216 13.79 -6.87 8.46
CA LEU A 216 14.16 -7.80 9.54
C LEU A 216 13.11 -7.83 10.65
N THR A 217 12.43 -6.72 10.91
CA THR A 217 11.36 -6.66 11.93
C THR A 217 10.12 -7.44 11.52
N ILE A 218 9.90 -7.69 10.22
CA ILE A 218 8.76 -8.49 9.76
C ILE A 218 8.76 -9.91 10.33
N PHE A 219 9.94 -10.51 10.52
CA PHE A 219 10.07 -11.84 11.11
C PHE A 219 9.64 -11.80 12.59
N ASP A 220 10.09 -10.80 13.34
CA ASP A 220 9.75 -10.63 14.75
C ASP A 220 8.25 -10.38 14.94
N THR A 221 7.69 -9.43 14.18
CA THR A 221 6.25 -9.11 14.22
C THR A 221 5.42 -10.34 13.89
N PHE A 222 5.75 -11.05 12.81
CA PHE A 222 5.00 -12.25 12.40
C PHE A 222 5.00 -13.34 13.48
N VAL A 223 6.16 -13.60 14.11
CA VAL A 223 6.26 -14.66 15.13
C VAL A 223 5.53 -14.28 16.42
N GLU A 224 5.64 -13.04 16.87
CA GLU A 224 4.93 -12.60 18.08
C GLU A 224 3.40 -12.54 17.85
N GLU A 225 2.94 -12.15 16.66
CA GLU A 225 1.53 -12.28 16.27
C GLU A 225 1.11 -13.75 16.22
N PHE A 226 1.91 -14.63 15.62
CA PHE A 226 1.62 -16.08 15.57
C PHE A 226 1.51 -16.70 16.97
N ILE A 227 2.39 -16.33 17.90
CA ILE A 227 2.34 -16.77 19.31
C ILE A 227 1.03 -16.34 19.95
N LYS A 228 0.66 -15.06 19.76
CA LYS A 228 -0.54 -14.46 20.34
C LYS A 228 -1.81 -15.07 19.76
N ASP A 229 -1.92 -15.17 18.45
CA ASP A 229 -3.12 -15.58 17.73
C ASP A 229 -3.45 -17.06 17.96
N HIS A 230 -2.42 -17.91 18.10
CA HIS A 230 -2.60 -19.35 18.36
C HIS A 230 -2.57 -19.73 19.84
N GLY A 231 -2.39 -18.75 20.75
CA GLY A 231 -2.30 -19.00 22.18
C GLY A 231 -1.26 -20.06 22.51
N LEU A 232 -0.06 -19.94 21.95
CA LEU A 232 1.00 -20.93 22.15
C LEU A 232 1.36 -21.06 23.63
N ASP A 233 1.57 -22.29 24.09
CA ASP A 233 2.06 -22.52 25.44
C ASP A 233 3.54 -22.10 25.60
N ALA A 234 4.08 -22.20 26.82
CA ALA A 234 5.44 -21.77 27.11
C ALA A 234 6.51 -22.53 26.29
N ALA A 235 6.33 -23.84 26.08
CA ALA A 235 7.28 -24.66 25.34
C ALA A 235 7.19 -24.37 23.82
N GLN A 236 5.97 -24.23 23.29
CA GLN A 236 5.73 -23.81 21.90
C GLN A 236 6.29 -22.41 21.64
N THR A 237 6.13 -21.48 22.57
CA THR A 237 6.66 -20.10 22.47
C THR A 237 8.19 -20.08 22.41
N GLU A 238 8.86 -20.85 23.26
CA GLU A 238 10.31 -20.97 23.22
C GLU A 238 10.79 -21.58 21.89
N ALA A 239 10.11 -22.63 21.41
CA ALA A 239 10.39 -23.23 20.12
C ALA A 239 10.20 -22.24 18.96
N ALA A 240 9.11 -21.46 18.98
CA ALA A 240 8.82 -20.44 17.96
C ALA A 240 9.92 -19.36 17.92
N ARG A 241 10.35 -18.86 19.08
CA ARG A 241 11.44 -17.88 19.17
C ARG A 241 12.79 -18.47 18.77
N SER A 242 13.03 -19.76 19.00
CA SER A 242 14.22 -20.45 18.51
C SER A 242 14.23 -20.52 16.98
N ILE A 243 13.11 -20.87 16.34
CA ILE A 243 12.97 -20.87 14.88
C ILE A 243 13.22 -19.46 14.34
N LEU A 244 12.61 -18.43 14.94
CA LEU A 244 12.82 -17.03 14.57
C LEU A 244 14.31 -16.66 14.56
N LYS A 245 15.02 -16.97 15.66
CA LYS A 245 16.45 -16.66 15.81
C LYS A 245 17.30 -17.32 14.72
N GLU A 246 17.04 -18.60 14.44
CA GLU A 246 17.76 -19.35 13.42
C GLU A 246 17.55 -18.77 12.02
N VAL A 247 16.29 -18.55 11.63
CA VAL A 247 15.93 -18.02 10.30
C VAL A 247 16.45 -16.59 10.12
N LYS A 248 16.39 -15.75 11.16
CA LYS A 248 17.00 -14.41 11.13
C LYS A 248 18.51 -14.46 10.95
N GLY A 249 19.18 -15.44 11.57
CA GLY A 249 20.61 -15.70 11.35
C GLY A 249 20.91 -16.00 9.88
N GLN A 250 20.19 -16.96 9.30
CA GLN A 250 20.34 -17.34 7.89
C GLN A 250 20.07 -16.18 6.92
N ALA A 251 19.01 -15.40 7.17
CA ALA A 251 18.68 -14.24 6.35
C ALA A 251 19.75 -13.14 6.45
N LYS A 252 20.30 -12.92 7.65
CA LYS A 252 21.40 -11.97 7.87
C LYS A 252 22.67 -12.43 7.16
N ASP A 253 23.05 -13.69 7.28
CA ASP A 253 24.24 -14.24 6.64
C ASP A 253 24.12 -14.15 5.11
N TYR A 254 22.95 -14.50 4.57
CA TYR A 254 22.65 -14.35 3.15
C TYR A 254 22.78 -12.89 2.68
N THR A 255 22.14 -11.96 3.40
CA THR A 255 22.20 -10.52 3.07
C THR A 255 23.63 -10.00 3.12
N SER A 256 24.42 -10.42 4.12
CA SER A 256 25.83 -10.05 4.26
C SER A 256 26.66 -10.62 3.10
N SER A 257 26.39 -11.85 2.67
CA SER A 257 27.07 -12.47 1.52
C SER A 257 26.76 -11.76 0.19
N LYS A 258 25.62 -11.06 0.13
CA LYS A 258 25.11 -10.35 -1.06
C LYS A 258 25.22 -8.83 -0.96
N GLU A 259 25.88 -8.32 0.07
CA GLU A 259 25.96 -6.88 0.37
C GLU A 259 26.48 -6.07 -0.82
N LYS A 260 27.56 -6.54 -1.45
CA LYS A 260 28.15 -5.87 -2.62
C LYS A 260 27.19 -5.81 -3.81
N GLU A 261 26.57 -6.94 -4.15
CA GLU A 261 25.61 -7.03 -5.27
C GLU A 261 24.38 -6.15 -5.01
N LEU A 262 23.86 -6.14 -3.78
CA LEU A 262 22.76 -5.26 -3.37
C LEU A 262 23.15 -3.78 -3.47
N SER A 263 24.36 -3.41 -3.07
CA SER A 263 24.87 -2.03 -3.16
C SER A 263 25.05 -1.56 -4.62
N GLU A 264 25.49 -2.44 -5.51
CA GLU A 264 25.58 -2.16 -6.95
C GLU A 264 24.19 -1.93 -7.56
N ILE A 265 23.22 -2.80 -7.26
CA ILE A 265 21.83 -2.66 -7.73
C ILE A 265 21.21 -1.36 -7.21
N GLU A 266 21.42 -1.03 -5.93
CA GLU A 266 20.95 0.21 -5.34
C GLU A 266 21.55 1.45 -6.04
N SER A 267 22.85 1.39 -6.37
CA SER A 267 23.52 2.47 -7.10
C SER A 267 22.92 2.65 -8.50
N LYS A 268 22.67 1.56 -9.23
CA LYS A 268 21.96 1.60 -10.53
C LYS A 268 20.57 2.21 -10.40
N HIS A 269 19.82 1.80 -9.38
CA HIS A 269 18.47 2.29 -9.12
C HIS A 269 18.47 3.81 -8.83
N LYS A 270 19.38 4.27 -7.96
CA LYS A 270 19.55 5.70 -7.64
C LYS A 270 19.95 6.52 -8.87
N GLU A 271 20.88 6.02 -9.67
CA GLU A 271 21.28 6.68 -10.92
C GLU A 271 20.10 6.78 -11.91
N ALA A 272 19.30 5.72 -12.03
CA ALA A 272 18.11 5.70 -12.88
C ALA A 272 17.06 6.72 -12.42
N LEU A 273 16.85 6.87 -11.10
CA LEU A 273 15.97 7.88 -10.53
C LEU A 273 16.44 9.31 -10.86
N ILE A 274 17.72 9.61 -10.65
CA ILE A 274 18.31 10.93 -10.94
C ILE A 274 18.14 11.28 -12.42
N LYS A 275 18.31 10.30 -13.31
CA LYS A 275 18.19 10.48 -14.77
C LYS A 275 16.76 10.42 -15.28
N GLY A 276 15.76 10.16 -14.43
CA GLY A 276 14.37 9.95 -14.85
C GLY A 276 14.19 8.75 -15.79
N ASN A 277 15.07 7.76 -15.75
CA ASN A 277 15.02 6.59 -16.64
C ASN A 277 14.19 5.47 -15.99
N HIS A 278 12.91 5.40 -16.36
CA HIS A 278 11.99 4.41 -15.80
C HIS A 278 12.42 2.96 -16.13
N GLU A 279 12.86 2.67 -17.35
CA GLU A 279 13.21 1.31 -17.77
C GLU A 279 14.33 0.73 -16.90
N ARG A 280 15.40 1.50 -16.70
CA ARG A 280 16.52 1.11 -15.83
C ARG A 280 16.12 0.97 -14.36
N ARG A 281 15.18 1.80 -13.91
CA ARG A 281 14.62 1.69 -12.55
C ARG A 281 13.91 0.34 -12.37
N THR A 282 13.04 -0.02 -13.32
CA THR A 282 12.33 -1.31 -13.31
C THR A 282 13.31 -2.49 -13.38
N GLU A 283 14.34 -2.39 -14.22
CA GLU A 283 15.37 -3.43 -14.33
C GLU A 283 16.13 -3.63 -13.01
N ALA A 284 16.61 -2.54 -12.39
CA ALA A 284 17.31 -2.60 -11.11
C ALA A 284 16.43 -3.17 -10.00
N GLU A 285 15.14 -2.81 -9.95
CA GLU A 285 14.22 -3.41 -8.97
C GLU A 285 13.99 -4.90 -9.25
N GLY A 286 13.89 -5.30 -10.52
CA GLY A 286 13.81 -6.72 -10.90
C GLY A 286 15.04 -7.52 -10.51
N GLU A 287 16.25 -6.96 -10.67
CA GLU A 287 17.50 -7.56 -10.17
C GLU A 287 17.48 -7.69 -8.64
N ARG A 288 17.05 -6.63 -7.94
CA ARG A 288 16.91 -6.62 -6.47
C ARG A 288 15.95 -7.69 -6.00
N GLN A 289 14.77 -7.81 -6.61
CA GLN A 289 13.74 -8.79 -6.25
C GLN A 289 14.25 -10.23 -6.40
N LYS A 290 14.95 -10.53 -7.50
CA LYS A 290 15.59 -11.84 -7.70
C LYS A 290 16.63 -12.13 -6.62
N LEU A 291 17.43 -11.12 -6.26
CA LEU A 291 18.48 -11.28 -5.26
C LEU A 291 17.91 -11.49 -3.85
N ILE A 292 16.78 -10.89 -3.49
CA ILE A 292 16.13 -11.11 -2.19
C ILE A 292 15.23 -12.35 -2.15
N GLN A 293 14.97 -13.02 -3.28
CA GLN A 293 14.07 -14.17 -3.36
C GLN A 293 14.41 -15.30 -2.36
N PRO A 294 15.68 -15.65 -2.11
CA PRO A 294 16.01 -16.67 -1.11
C PRO A 294 15.60 -16.29 0.32
N ILE A 295 15.54 -15.00 0.65
CA ILE A 295 15.07 -14.54 1.97
C ILE A 295 13.56 -14.85 2.14
N TYR A 296 12.77 -14.72 1.06
CA TYR A 296 11.36 -15.11 1.10
C TYR A 296 11.16 -16.61 1.25
N ALA A 297 12.05 -17.43 0.65
CA ALA A 297 12.03 -18.88 0.87
C ALA A 297 12.33 -19.25 2.33
N LEU A 298 13.28 -18.55 2.97
CA LEU A 298 13.56 -18.69 4.40
C LEU A 298 12.34 -18.31 5.27
N PHE A 299 11.61 -17.27 4.89
CA PHE A 299 10.36 -16.89 5.57
C PHE A 299 9.28 -17.96 5.42
N ALA A 300 9.07 -18.52 4.22
CA ALA A 300 8.12 -19.62 4.02
C ALA A 300 8.50 -20.88 4.85
N GLN A 301 9.80 -21.18 4.94
CA GLN A 301 10.31 -22.24 5.81
C GLN A 301 9.99 -21.97 7.28
N MET A 302 10.15 -20.72 7.74
CA MET A 302 9.77 -20.32 9.10
C MET A 302 8.28 -20.56 9.36
N GLN A 303 7.41 -20.10 8.46
CA GLN A 303 5.96 -20.28 8.58
C GLN A 303 5.59 -21.76 8.71
N SER A 304 6.12 -22.61 7.83
CA SER A 304 5.88 -24.06 7.88
C SER A 304 6.33 -24.68 9.21
N ARG A 305 7.49 -24.28 9.74
CA ARG A 305 7.99 -24.76 11.03
C ARG A 305 7.14 -24.28 12.21
N LEU A 306 6.63 -23.05 12.15
CA LEU A 306 5.72 -22.52 13.17
C LEU A 306 4.38 -23.24 13.17
N GLU A 307 3.80 -23.49 12.00
CA GLU A 307 2.55 -24.26 11.86
C GLU A 307 2.70 -25.70 12.37
N ALA A 308 3.89 -26.29 12.23
CA ALA A 308 4.20 -27.60 12.78
C ALA A 308 4.17 -27.62 14.33
N LEU A 309 4.38 -26.48 15.00
CA LEU A 309 4.27 -26.37 16.46
C LEU A 309 2.82 -26.45 16.95
N LEU A 310 1.83 -26.16 16.11
CA LEU A 310 0.42 -26.14 16.49
C LEU A 310 -0.09 -27.55 16.80
N THR A 311 -0.83 -27.67 17.90
CA THR A 311 -1.62 -28.86 18.23
C THR A 311 -2.79 -29.04 17.25
N SER A 312 -3.35 -30.25 17.16
CA SER A 312 -4.53 -30.51 16.32
C SER A 312 -5.68 -29.54 16.62
N LYS A 313 -5.93 -29.27 17.91
CA LYS A 313 -6.96 -28.32 18.35
C LYS A 313 -6.68 -26.88 17.91
N GLN A 314 -5.41 -26.44 17.97
CA GLN A 314 -5.03 -25.11 17.46
C GLN A 314 -5.17 -25.03 15.93
N ARG A 315 -4.86 -26.11 15.20
CA ARG A 315 -5.04 -26.16 13.74
C ARG A 315 -6.50 -26.10 13.32
N GLU A 316 -7.41 -26.71 14.06
CA GLU A 316 -8.86 -26.61 13.81
C GLU A 316 -9.40 -25.19 13.96
N SER A 317 -8.69 -24.32 14.70
CA SER A 317 -9.06 -22.90 14.82
C SER A 317 -8.55 -22.03 13.67
N LEU A 318 -7.70 -22.57 12.78
CA LEU A 318 -7.29 -21.86 11.58
C LEU A 318 -8.50 -21.77 10.64
N PRO A 319 -8.89 -20.56 10.17
CA PRO A 319 -9.84 -20.47 9.08
C PRO A 319 -9.25 -21.23 7.89
N ASP A 320 -10.03 -22.12 7.24
CA ASP A 320 -9.57 -22.98 6.14
C ASP A 320 -8.72 -22.18 5.13
N LYS A 321 -7.39 -22.29 5.27
CA LYS A 321 -6.41 -21.53 4.47
C LYS A 321 -6.18 -22.16 3.09
N GLU A 322 -6.83 -23.30 2.78
CA GLU A 322 -6.67 -24.01 1.51
C GLU A 322 -6.97 -23.12 0.28
N GLY A 323 -7.75 -22.04 0.44
CA GLY A 323 -7.96 -21.05 -0.63
C GLY A 323 -6.75 -20.16 -0.95
N ILE A 324 -6.00 -19.68 0.05
CA ILE A 324 -5.08 -18.53 -0.13
C ILE A 324 -3.67 -18.98 -0.55
N VAL A 325 -3.18 -20.10 -0.01
CA VAL A 325 -1.84 -20.61 -0.33
C VAL A 325 -1.82 -21.26 -1.72
N ALA A 326 -2.92 -21.89 -2.12
CA ALA A 326 -3.09 -22.44 -3.46
C ALA A 326 -3.12 -21.34 -4.53
N GLU A 327 -3.65 -20.16 -4.23
CA GLU A 327 -3.70 -19.03 -5.17
C GLU A 327 -2.33 -18.34 -5.31
N SER A 328 -1.59 -18.19 -4.21
CA SER A 328 -0.22 -17.64 -4.24
C SER A 328 0.79 -18.57 -4.95
N ALA A 329 0.65 -19.89 -4.76
CA ALA A 329 1.47 -20.88 -5.47
C ALA A 329 1.12 -20.93 -6.97
N LYS A 330 -0.16 -20.81 -7.34
CA LYS A 330 -0.59 -20.69 -8.74
C LYS A 330 -0.09 -19.41 -9.40
N GLN A 331 0.00 -18.29 -8.68
CA GLN A 331 0.56 -17.04 -9.21
C GLN A 331 2.06 -17.16 -9.52
N ALA A 332 2.84 -17.83 -8.66
CA ALA A 332 4.25 -18.08 -8.89
C ALA A 332 4.53 -19.02 -10.09
N ASP A 333 3.65 -19.99 -10.36
CA ASP A 333 3.75 -20.87 -11.53
C ASP A 333 3.21 -20.21 -12.82
N ASN A 334 2.25 -19.31 -12.73
CA ASN A 334 1.73 -18.56 -13.89
C ASN A 334 2.73 -17.50 -14.40
N GLU A 335 3.56 -16.93 -13.51
CA GLU A 335 4.67 -16.04 -13.90
C GLU A 335 5.86 -16.81 -14.52
N ARG A 336 6.05 -18.09 -14.20
CA ARG A 336 7.05 -18.95 -14.85
C ARG A 336 6.65 -19.47 -16.22
N THR A 337 5.35 -19.50 -16.52
CA THR A 337 4.82 -20.05 -17.79
C THR A 337 4.39 -18.99 -18.79
N SER A 338 4.43 -17.71 -18.41
CA SER A 338 4.26 -16.61 -19.35
C SER A 338 5.52 -16.48 -20.23
N PRO A 339 5.45 -16.74 -21.55
CA PRO A 339 6.58 -16.49 -22.43
C PRO A 339 6.93 -14.99 -22.37
N PRO A 340 8.22 -14.61 -22.44
CA PRO A 340 8.62 -13.21 -22.48
C PRO A 340 7.85 -12.50 -23.61
N PRO A 341 7.43 -11.24 -23.43
CA PRO A 341 6.70 -10.50 -24.44
C PRO A 341 7.52 -10.49 -25.74
N GLY A 342 7.00 -11.24 -26.71
CA GLY A 342 7.62 -11.43 -28.00
C GLY A 342 7.76 -10.08 -28.69
N LYS A 343 8.99 -9.78 -29.11
CA LYS A 343 9.23 -8.85 -30.21
C LYS A 343 8.48 -9.38 -31.43
N ASP A 344 7.37 -8.75 -31.77
CA ASP A 344 6.67 -8.96 -33.04
C ASP A 344 7.66 -8.73 -34.19
N LYS A 345 8.15 -9.82 -34.75
CA LYS A 345 8.79 -9.86 -36.07
C LYS A 345 7.71 -10.16 -37.10
N THR A 346 7.08 -9.11 -37.60
CA THR A 346 6.40 -9.16 -38.90
C THR A 346 7.46 -8.94 -39.98
N ALA A 347 8.08 -10.02 -40.44
CA ALA A 347 8.89 -10.01 -41.66
C ALA A 347 8.23 -10.94 -42.68
N SER A 348 7.41 -10.31 -43.51
CA SER A 348 6.82 -10.87 -44.71
C SER A 348 7.92 -11.36 -45.65
N ALA A 349 7.81 -12.60 -46.10
CA ALA A 349 8.63 -13.14 -47.18
C ALA A 349 8.31 -12.39 -48.48
N GLN A 350 9.24 -11.57 -48.95
CA GLN A 350 9.32 -11.12 -50.34
C GLN A 350 10.64 -11.58 -50.93
N THR A 351 10.53 -12.46 -51.91
CA THR A 351 11.61 -12.98 -52.74
C THR A 351 12.26 -11.83 -53.51
N PRO A 352 13.58 -11.59 -53.39
CA PRO A 352 14.27 -10.62 -54.23
C PRO A 352 14.67 -11.21 -55.60
N PRO A 353 14.70 -10.39 -56.67
CA PRO A 353 15.07 -10.81 -58.01
C PRO A 353 16.58 -11.05 -58.14
N LYS A 354 16.89 -11.94 -59.08
CA LYS A 354 18.24 -12.40 -59.47
C LYS A 354 19.02 -11.26 -60.13
N GLU A 355 19.97 -10.65 -59.42
CA GLU A 355 20.86 -9.60 -59.94
C GLU A 355 22.23 -10.15 -60.36
N GLN A 356 22.72 -9.66 -61.50
CA GLN A 356 23.91 -10.11 -62.22
C GLN A 356 25.24 -9.75 -61.52
N PRO A 357 26.33 -10.53 -61.75
CA PRO A 357 27.64 -10.24 -61.20
C PRO A 357 28.28 -9.01 -61.86
N LYS A 358 28.55 -7.95 -61.08
CA LYS A 358 29.40 -6.81 -61.47
C LYS A 358 30.87 -7.06 -61.11
N LYS A 359 31.71 -6.66 -62.06
CA LYS A 359 33.19 -6.69 -62.16
C LYS A 359 33.91 -6.10 -60.93
N PRO A 360 35.08 -6.65 -60.50
CA PRO A 360 35.87 -6.06 -59.42
C PRO A 360 36.60 -4.78 -59.88
N ALA A 361 36.60 -3.77 -59.01
CA ALA A 361 37.34 -2.50 -59.16
C ALA A 361 38.61 -2.50 -58.25
N PRO A 362 39.64 -1.68 -58.57
CA PRO A 362 41.02 -1.89 -58.16
C PRO A 362 41.34 -1.46 -56.72
N GLN A 363 42.39 -2.06 -56.17
CA GLN A 363 42.94 -1.82 -54.83
C GLN A 363 43.52 -0.40 -54.68
N PRO A 364 43.38 0.23 -53.50
CA PRO A 364 44.04 1.50 -53.19
C PRO A 364 45.53 1.30 -52.87
N THR A 365 46.34 2.17 -53.45
CA THR A 365 47.78 2.36 -53.23
C THR A 365 48.08 2.81 -51.80
N THR A 366 49.12 2.22 -51.22
CA THR A 366 49.76 2.62 -49.96
C THR A 366 50.45 3.98 -50.10
N GLU A 367 50.15 4.90 -49.19
CA GLU A 367 50.79 6.22 -49.04
C GLU A 367 51.93 6.10 -48.01
N ASP A 368 53.11 6.63 -48.36
CA ASP A 368 54.34 6.58 -47.56
C ASP A 368 54.30 7.50 -46.32
N PRO A 369 55.01 7.16 -45.23
CA PRO A 369 55.14 8.02 -44.07
C PRO A 369 56.18 9.15 -44.27
N PRO A 370 55.99 10.33 -43.64
CA PRO A 370 56.92 11.46 -43.75
C PRO A 370 58.24 11.24 -42.97
N PRO A 371 59.33 11.92 -43.36
CA PRO A 371 60.64 11.74 -42.75
C PRO A 371 60.76 12.43 -41.37
N PRO A 372 61.68 11.95 -40.50
CA PRO A 372 61.94 12.53 -39.20
C PRO A 372 62.75 13.83 -39.29
N GLU A 373 62.51 14.74 -38.34
CA GLU A 373 63.28 15.98 -38.12
C GLU A 373 64.68 15.73 -37.54
#